data_AF-A0A3D2P4K0-F1
#
_entry.id   AF-A0A3D2P4K0-F1
#
_cell.length_a   1.000
_cell.length_b   1.000
_cell.length_c   1.000
_cell.angle_alpha   90.00
_cell.angle_beta   90.00
_cell.angle_gamma   90.00
#
_symmetry.space_group_name_H-M   'P 1'
#
loop_
_entity.id
_entity.type
_entity.pdbx_description
1 polymer ?
#
loop_
_entity_poly.entity_id
_entity_poly.type
_entity_poly.pdbx_seq_one_letter_code
_entity_poly.pdbx_strand_id
1 'polypeptide(L)'
;PLEERERINVDKDNFNDVLKAQKLSLDLNVGNTLAEGEDEMAVNLKFDNMKDFGPESVVEQVPELRKLMELRQALTALKGPLGNVPAFRKAIQGIVDDEGAKTQLMKELGLDKES
;
A
#
# COMPACT_ATOMS: atom_id res chain seq x y z
N PRO A 1 15.92 35.97 -2.19
CA PRO A 1 14.97 36.88 -1.51
C PRO A 1 13.54 36.77 -2.05
N LEU A 2 12.52 37.31 -1.34
CA LEU A 2 11.13 37.30 -1.85
C LEU A 2 11.02 37.97 -3.23
N GLU A 3 11.83 39.00 -3.47
CA GLU A 3 11.88 39.79 -4.70
C GLU A 3 12.43 39.03 -5.92
N GLU A 4 13.15 37.92 -5.70
CA GLU A 4 13.74 37.10 -6.77
C GLU A 4 12.84 35.92 -7.18
N ARG A 5 11.71 35.70 -6.48
CA ARG A 5 10.81 34.59 -6.78
C ARG A 5 9.98 34.91 -8.02
N GLU A 6 10.16 34.12 -9.07
CA GLU A 6 9.36 34.23 -10.28
C GLU A 6 7.90 33.81 -10.02
N ARG A 7 6.97 34.53 -10.66
CA ARG A 7 5.55 34.19 -10.61
C ARG A 7 5.25 33.16 -11.68
N ILE A 8 4.58 32.09 -11.29
CA ILE A 8 4.14 31.03 -12.20
C ILE A 8 2.64 31.19 -12.40
N ASN A 9 2.19 31.25 -13.67
CA ASN A 9 0.77 31.27 -13.99
C ASN A 9 0.20 29.84 -13.91
N VAL A 10 -0.97 29.69 -13.29
CA VAL A 10 -1.61 28.38 -13.08
C VAL A 10 -3.04 28.40 -13.61
N ASP A 11 -3.36 27.44 -14.45
CA ASP A 11 -4.70 27.21 -15.00
C ASP A 11 -5.05 25.71 -14.97
N LYS A 12 -6.17 25.33 -15.60
CA LYS A 12 -6.66 23.94 -15.59
C LYS A 12 -5.81 23.00 -16.43
N ASP A 13 -5.10 23.52 -17.42
CA ASP A 13 -4.35 22.73 -18.39
C ASP A 13 -2.93 22.47 -17.88
N ASN A 14 -2.34 23.41 -17.13
CA ASN A 14 -0.95 23.31 -16.67
C ASN A 14 -0.78 22.93 -15.19
N PHE A 15 -1.86 22.74 -14.43
CA PHE A 15 -1.79 22.57 -12.97
C PHE A 15 -0.86 21.43 -12.52
N ASN A 16 -1.00 20.24 -13.13
CA ASN A 16 -0.19 19.09 -12.74
C ASN A 16 1.29 19.28 -13.12
N ASP A 17 1.60 19.94 -14.24
CA ASP A 17 2.97 20.21 -14.63
C ASP A 17 3.64 21.18 -13.67
N VAL A 18 2.92 22.23 -13.26
CA VAL A 18 3.39 23.18 -12.25
C VAL A 18 3.59 22.47 -10.91
N LEU A 19 2.63 21.65 -10.48
CA LEU A 19 2.70 20.90 -9.22
C LEU A 19 3.93 19.98 -9.18
N LYS A 20 4.14 19.20 -10.24
CA LYS A 20 5.32 18.34 -10.40
C LYS A 20 6.62 19.13 -10.37
N ALA A 21 6.66 20.30 -11.00
CA ALA A 21 7.84 21.16 -11.01
C ALA A 21 8.18 21.71 -9.61
N GLN A 22 7.20 21.84 -8.71
CA GLN A 22 7.45 22.23 -7.31
C GLN A 22 8.16 21.15 -6.49
N LYS A 23 8.12 19.88 -6.93
CA LYS A 23 8.74 18.73 -6.24
C LYS A 23 8.31 18.67 -4.76
N LEU A 24 7.01 18.77 -4.52
CA LEU A 24 6.48 18.72 -3.16
C LEU A 24 6.79 17.35 -2.54
N SER A 25 7.41 17.37 -1.37
CA SER A 25 7.67 16.17 -0.57
C SER A 25 7.32 16.40 0.89
N LEU A 26 6.92 15.33 1.56
CA LEU A 26 6.70 15.29 3.00
C LEU A 26 7.55 14.17 3.59
N ASP A 27 8.33 14.54 4.59
CA ASP A 27 9.14 13.63 5.41
C ASP A 27 8.66 13.76 6.85
N LEU A 28 7.89 12.76 7.31
CA LEU A 28 7.20 12.81 8.60
C LEU A 28 7.36 11.48 9.33
N ASN A 29 7.39 11.54 10.66
CA ASN A 29 7.11 10.38 11.49
C ASN A 29 5.65 10.45 11.94
N VAL A 30 4.93 9.35 11.78
CA VAL A 30 3.52 9.22 12.17
C VAL A 30 3.36 8.03 13.10
N GLY A 31 2.34 8.03 13.96
CA GLY A 31 2.07 6.88 14.82
C GLY A 31 1.85 5.60 13.99
N ASN A 32 2.55 4.53 14.36
CA ASN A 32 2.45 3.22 13.73
C ASN A 32 1.23 2.47 14.30
N THR A 33 0.26 2.18 13.44
CA THR A 33 -0.95 1.41 13.81
C THR A 33 -0.96 -0.01 13.23
N LEU A 34 0.14 -0.43 12.60
CA LEU A 34 0.28 -1.77 12.01
C LEU A 34 0.79 -2.81 13.01
N ALA A 35 1.52 -2.36 14.04
CA ALA A 35 2.03 -3.19 15.12
C ALA A 35 1.36 -2.84 16.46
N GLU A 36 1.39 -3.76 17.42
CA GLU A 36 0.94 -3.48 18.78
C GLU A 36 1.99 -2.63 19.52
N GLY A 37 1.54 -1.59 20.23
CA GLY A 37 2.39 -0.71 21.05
C GLY A 37 2.37 0.76 20.61
N GLU A 38 3.14 1.59 21.31
CA GLU A 38 3.41 2.97 20.91
C GLU A 38 4.72 3.00 20.12
N ASP A 39 4.60 2.95 18.79
CA ASP A 39 5.72 3.02 17.84
C ASP A 39 5.44 4.10 16.79
N GLU A 40 6.49 4.60 16.13
CA GLU A 40 6.39 5.56 15.04
C GLU A 40 6.88 4.95 13.72
N MET A 41 6.23 5.33 12.63
CA MET A 41 6.57 4.93 11.28
C MET A 41 6.98 6.16 10.47
N ALA A 42 8.16 6.09 9.86
CA ALA A 42 8.64 7.12 8.95
C ALA A 42 7.94 7.01 7.59
N VAL A 43 7.42 8.12 7.08
CA VAL A 43 6.80 8.20 5.75
C VAL A 43 7.49 9.27 4.91
N ASN A 44 7.86 8.89 3.68
CA ASN A 44 8.37 9.78 2.65
C ASN A 44 7.34 9.82 1.51
N LEU A 45 6.69 10.96 1.33
CA LEU A 45 5.66 11.15 0.29
C LEU A 45 6.14 12.18 -0.72
N LYS A 46 5.82 11.95 -1.98
CA LYS A 46 6.05 12.85 -3.12
C LYS A 46 4.73 13.09 -3.84
N PHE A 47 4.53 14.33 -4.26
CA PHE A 47 3.31 14.75 -4.94
C PHE A 47 3.67 15.41 -6.28
N ASP A 48 3.43 14.68 -7.36
CA ASP A 48 3.65 15.13 -8.72
C ASP A 48 2.32 15.60 -9.36
N ASN A 49 1.19 15.06 -8.93
CA ASN A 49 -0.12 15.39 -9.48
C ASN A 49 -1.22 15.36 -8.41
N MET A 50 -2.40 15.88 -8.73
CA MET A 50 -3.50 15.97 -7.74
C MET A 50 -3.98 14.61 -7.20
N LYS A 51 -3.84 13.52 -7.97
CA LYS A 51 -4.23 12.18 -7.51
C LYS A 51 -3.30 11.65 -6.42
N ASP A 52 -2.09 12.18 -6.30
CA ASP A 52 -1.11 11.73 -5.32
C ASP A 52 -1.53 12.03 -3.87
N PHE A 53 -2.46 12.97 -3.69
CA PHE A 53 -3.12 13.22 -2.41
C PHE A 53 -4.19 12.17 -2.05
N GLY A 54 -4.55 11.31 -2.99
CA GLY A 54 -5.48 10.21 -2.76
C GLY A 54 -4.83 9.07 -1.97
N PRO A 55 -5.62 8.33 -1.16
CA PRO A 55 -5.10 7.26 -0.32
C PRO A 55 -4.44 6.13 -1.13
N GLU A 56 -4.91 5.87 -2.36
CA GLU A 56 -4.31 4.87 -3.25
C GLU A 56 -2.83 5.19 -3.55
N SER A 57 -2.55 6.42 -3.98
CA SER A 57 -1.18 6.86 -4.26
C SER A 57 -0.31 6.94 -3.00
N VAL A 58 -0.89 7.27 -1.84
CA VAL A 58 -0.15 7.24 -0.56
C VAL A 58 0.25 5.81 -0.20
N VAL A 59 -0.67 4.85 -0.35
CA VAL A 59 -0.40 3.43 -0.09
C VAL A 59 0.71 2.88 -0.99
N GLU A 60 0.74 3.24 -2.26
CA GLU A 60 1.81 2.82 -3.20
C GLU A 60 3.20 3.34 -2.79
N GLN A 61 3.26 4.50 -2.13
CA GLN A 61 4.50 5.15 -1.70
C GLN A 61 5.02 4.64 -0.35
N VAL A 62 4.15 4.09 0.51
CA VAL A 62 4.54 3.54 1.82
C VAL A 62 4.72 2.02 1.70
N PRO A 63 5.96 1.48 1.74
CA PRO A 63 6.24 0.07 1.46
C PRO A 63 5.46 -0.92 2.31
N GLU A 64 5.22 -0.59 3.58
CA GLU A 64 4.47 -1.38 4.54
C GLU A 64 3.00 -1.51 4.13
N LEU A 65 2.37 -0.38 3.73
CA LEU A 65 0.98 -0.37 3.26
C LEU A 65 0.83 -1.06 1.91
N ARG A 66 1.81 -0.94 1.00
CA ARG A 66 1.79 -1.61 -0.30
C ARG A 66 1.74 -3.13 -0.15
N LYS A 67 2.52 -3.71 0.77
CA LYS A 67 2.46 -5.16 1.08
C LYS A 67 1.07 -5.59 1.55
N LEU A 68 0.41 -4.79 2.40
CA LEU A 68 -0.95 -5.06 2.85
C LEU A 68 -1.97 -4.98 1.70
N MET A 69 -1.77 -4.05 0.76
CA MET A 69 -2.60 -3.94 -0.43
C MET A 69 -2.42 -5.15 -1.35
N GLU A 70 -1.18 -5.59 -1.59
CA GLU A 70 -0.88 -6.81 -2.36
C GLU A 70 -1.54 -8.04 -1.73
N LEU A 71 -1.43 -8.19 -0.40
CA LEU A 71 -2.10 -9.26 0.34
C LEU A 71 -3.62 -9.20 0.17
N ARG A 72 -4.23 -8.01 0.32
CA ARG A 72 -5.66 -7.81 0.10
C ARG A 72 -6.07 -8.20 -1.32
N GLN A 73 -5.28 -7.85 -2.33
CA GLN A 73 -5.55 -8.22 -3.73
C GLN A 73 -5.48 -9.74 -3.91
N ALA A 74 -4.47 -10.41 -3.36
CA ALA A 74 -4.34 -11.86 -3.40
C ALA A 74 -5.53 -12.57 -2.74
N LEU A 75 -5.94 -12.10 -1.54
CA LEU A 75 -7.12 -12.63 -0.84
C LEU A 75 -8.43 -12.37 -1.59
N THR A 76 -8.56 -11.20 -2.23
CA THR A 76 -9.73 -10.87 -3.04
C THR A 76 -9.82 -11.77 -4.29
N ALA A 77 -8.69 -12.01 -4.95
CA ALA A 77 -8.60 -12.95 -6.07
C ALA A 77 -8.97 -14.38 -5.64
N LEU A 78 -8.57 -14.78 -4.42
CA LEU A 78 -8.90 -16.09 -3.85
C LEU A 78 -10.40 -16.24 -3.52
N LYS A 79 -11.08 -15.15 -3.13
CA LYS A 79 -12.50 -15.15 -2.77
C LYS A 79 -13.41 -15.60 -3.92
N GLY A 80 -13.09 -15.23 -5.17
CA GLY A 80 -13.91 -15.58 -6.34
C GLY A 80 -14.02 -17.10 -6.57
N PRO A 81 -12.90 -17.82 -6.77
CA PRO A 81 -12.88 -19.27 -6.93
C PRO A 81 -13.42 -20.04 -5.72
N LEU A 82 -13.21 -19.56 -4.48
CA LEU A 82 -13.76 -20.18 -3.27
C LEU A 82 -15.31 -20.19 -3.20
N GLY A 83 -15.94 -19.17 -3.76
CA GLY A 83 -17.40 -19.06 -3.82
C GLY A 83 -18.02 -20.00 -4.87
N ASN A 84 -17.34 -20.16 -6.00
CA ASN A 84 -17.95 -20.71 -7.22
C ASN A 84 -17.42 -22.09 -7.62
N VAL A 85 -16.31 -22.55 -7.04
CA VAL A 85 -15.68 -23.84 -7.37
C VAL A 85 -15.64 -24.75 -6.13
N PRO A 86 -16.60 -25.68 -5.97
CA PRO A 86 -16.66 -26.58 -4.80
C PRO A 86 -15.39 -27.41 -4.60
N ALA A 87 -14.75 -27.84 -5.69
CA ALA A 87 -13.49 -28.58 -5.64
C ALA A 87 -12.34 -27.75 -5.06
N PHE A 88 -12.27 -26.46 -5.41
CA PHE A 88 -11.26 -25.54 -4.90
C PHE A 88 -11.45 -25.28 -3.40
N ARG A 89 -12.72 -25.09 -2.96
CA ARG A 89 -13.05 -24.99 -1.53
C ARG A 89 -12.58 -26.23 -0.76
N LYS A 90 -12.85 -27.43 -1.29
CA LYS A 90 -12.47 -28.68 -0.62
C LYS A 90 -10.94 -28.86 -0.56
N ALA A 91 -10.22 -28.44 -1.59
CA ALA A 91 -8.75 -28.45 -1.62
C ALA A 91 -8.15 -27.49 -0.58
N ILE A 92 -8.66 -26.25 -0.51
CA ILE A 92 -8.22 -25.27 0.50
C ILE A 92 -8.52 -25.76 1.92
N GLN A 93 -9.70 -26.32 2.17
CA GLN A 93 -10.05 -26.90 3.46
C GLN A 93 -9.06 -28.01 3.85
N GLY A 94 -8.74 -28.91 2.91
CA GLY A 94 -7.77 -29.98 3.15
C GLY A 94 -6.35 -29.47 3.46
N ILE A 95 -5.92 -28.36 2.84
CA ILE A 95 -4.61 -27.74 3.11
C ILE A 95 -4.60 -27.04 4.48
N VAL A 96 -5.71 -26.42 4.88
CA VAL A 96 -5.83 -25.75 6.19
C VAL A 96 -5.91 -26.77 7.33
N ASP A 97 -6.55 -27.91 7.10
CA ASP A 97 -6.68 -29.00 8.08
C ASP A 97 -5.35 -29.77 8.29
N ASP A 98 -4.42 -29.68 7.33
CA ASP A 98 -3.06 -30.23 7.42
C ASP A 98 -2.09 -29.16 7.95
N GLU A 99 -1.64 -29.31 9.19
CA GLU A 99 -0.69 -28.38 9.83
C GLU A 99 0.62 -28.18 9.05
N GLY A 100 1.11 -29.21 8.35
CA GLY A 100 2.33 -29.13 7.56
C GLY A 100 2.12 -28.29 6.29
N ALA A 101 1.03 -28.57 5.57
CA ALA A 101 0.67 -27.82 4.37
C ALA A 101 0.27 -26.37 4.69
N LYS A 102 -0.43 -26.14 5.80
CA LYS A 102 -0.76 -24.82 6.32
C LYS A 102 0.49 -24.00 6.62
N THR A 103 1.47 -24.58 7.34
CA THR A 103 2.72 -23.90 7.66
C THR A 103 3.50 -23.53 6.39
N GLN A 104 3.56 -24.46 5.43
CA GLN A 104 4.23 -24.19 4.16
C GLN A 104 3.54 -23.08 3.35
N LEU A 105 2.20 -23.05 3.35
CA LEU A 105 1.43 -21.99 2.72
C LEU A 105 1.65 -20.63 3.41
N MET A 106 1.66 -20.58 4.75
CA MET A 106 1.93 -19.36 5.52
C MET A 106 3.34 -18.81 5.23
N LYS A 107 4.32 -19.69 5.06
CA LYS A 107 5.68 -19.35 4.66
C LYS A 107 5.77 -18.77 3.24
N GLU A 108 5.05 -19.35 2.28
CA GLU A 108 4.98 -18.83 0.90
C GLU A 108 4.26 -17.47 0.82
N LEU A 109 3.28 -17.24 1.69
CA LEU A 109 2.57 -15.96 1.82
C LEU A 109 3.36 -14.91 2.61
N GLY A 110 4.52 -15.26 3.16
CA GLY A 110 5.38 -14.35 3.93
C GLY A 110 4.81 -13.95 5.29
N LEU A 111 3.82 -14.68 5.80
CA LEU A 111 3.13 -14.41 7.07
C LEU A 111 3.82 -15.03 8.30
N ASP A 112 4.83 -15.89 8.08
CA ASP A 112 5.64 -16.52 9.14
C ASP A 112 6.76 -15.61 9.70
N LYS A 113 6.90 -14.38 9.19
CA LYS A 113 7.91 -13.41 9.67
C LYS A 113 7.29 -12.37 10.59
N GLU A 114 6.71 -12.80 11.70
CA GLU A 114 6.46 -11.95 12.86
C GLU A 114 6.89 -12.69 14.12
N SER A 115 8.11 -12.37 14.57
CA SER A 115 8.61 -12.53 15.94
C SER A 115 9.65 -11.46 16.18
#